data_AF-A0AAI9IDF3-F1
#
_entry.id   AF-A0AAI9IDF3-F1
#
_cell.length_a   1.000
_cell.length_b   1.000
_cell.length_c   1.000
_cell.angle_alpha   90.00
_cell.angle_beta   90.00
_cell.angle_gamma   90.00
#
_symmetry.space_group_name_H-M   'P 1'
#
loop_
_entity.id
_entity.type
_entity.pdbx_description
1 polymer ?
#
loop_
_entity_poly.entity_id
_entity_poly.type
_entity_poly.pdbx_seq_one_letter_code
_entity_poly.pdbx_strand_id
1 'polypeptide(L)'
;MRPAARPAPKAAVVAKPAPEAVKTEKKAEKVVKPVKVEKAEKIEKVEKVAKPKKVKQVRDSFTMPENEYAVLAQVKKSCLKAGVEIKKSDLLRIGVSLIKNLKIAELKDILSSLTPLKVGRPKK
;
A
#
# COMPACT_ATOMS: atom_id res chain seq x y z
N MET A 1 -58.94 19.69 -25.34
CA MET A 1 -59.82 18.55 -25.64
C MET A 1 -58.99 17.28 -25.72
N ARG A 2 -59.38 16.24 -24.98
CA ARG A 2 -58.88 14.85 -25.03
C ARG A 2 -59.80 14.03 -25.96
N PRO A 3 -59.35 12.85 -26.39
CA PRO A 3 -60.06 11.65 -25.92
C PRO A 3 -59.14 10.59 -25.29
N ALA A 4 -59.69 9.89 -24.29
CA ALA A 4 -59.25 8.61 -23.72
C ALA A 4 -59.62 7.45 -24.68
N ALA A 5 -59.15 6.21 -24.61
CA ALA A 5 -59.14 5.28 -23.48
C ALA A 5 -58.38 3.98 -23.85
N ARG A 6 -58.00 3.21 -22.82
CA ARG A 6 -57.32 1.89 -22.84
C ARG A 6 -58.33 0.75 -23.10
N PRO A 7 -57.89 -0.47 -23.47
CA PRO A 7 -57.69 -1.48 -22.41
C PRO A 7 -56.48 -2.43 -22.64
N ALA A 8 -55.97 -3.00 -21.54
CA ALA A 8 -55.19 -4.25 -21.52
C ALA A 8 -56.13 -5.39 -21.06
N PRO A 9 -55.84 -6.68 -21.33
CA PRO A 9 -55.42 -7.52 -20.20
C PRO A 9 -54.49 -8.73 -20.51
N LYS A 10 -53.71 -9.10 -19.47
CA LYS A 10 -53.40 -10.45 -18.90
C LYS A 10 -52.83 -11.54 -19.86
N ALA A 11 -51.77 -12.26 -19.51
CA ALA A 11 -51.48 -12.98 -18.26
C ALA A 11 -49.96 -12.91 -17.92
N ALA A 12 -49.47 -12.74 -16.67
CA ALA A 12 -49.64 -13.54 -15.44
C ALA A 12 -49.23 -15.02 -15.72
N VAL A 13 -48.32 -15.69 -15.00
CA VAL A 13 -48.18 -15.93 -13.55
C VAL A 13 -46.77 -16.57 -13.36
N VAL A 14 -45.84 -15.98 -12.60
CA VAL A 14 -45.46 -16.33 -11.20
C VAL A 14 -45.16 -17.83 -10.96
N ALA A 15 -43.98 -18.15 -10.44
CA ALA A 15 -43.81 -18.83 -9.12
C ALA A 15 -42.44 -19.53 -8.98
N LYS A 16 -41.78 -19.23 -7.85
CA LYS A 16 -40.83 -20.14 -7.18
C LYS A 16 -41.49 -21.51 -6.93
N PRO A 17 -40.70 -22.57 -6.82
CA PRO A 17 -40.65 -23.22 -5.49
C PRO A 17 -39.26 -23.76 -5.11
N ALA A 18 -38.94 -23.63 -3.82
CA ALA A 18 -38.40 -24.70 -2.98
C ALA A 18 -39.60 -25.22 -2.14
N PRO A 19 -39.63 -26.41 -1.48
CA PRO A 19 -38.52 -27.16 -0.87
C PRO A 19 -38.67 -28.72 -0.91
N GLU A 20 -37.95 -29.40 0.00
CA GLU A 20 -37.98 -30.82 0.47
C GLU A 20 -36.78 -31.68 0.01
N ALA A 21 -35.77 -31.93 0.84
CA ALA A 21 -35.68 -32.65 2.13
C ALA A 21 -35.43 -34.16 1.97
N VAL A 22 -34.17 -34.58 2.12
CA VAL A 22 -33.80 -35.90 2.66
C VAL A 22 -32.51 -35.77 3.50
N LYS A 23 -32.70 -35.81 4.84
CA LYS A 23 -31.93 -36.50 5.91
C LYS A 23 -30.38 -36.41 5.93
N THR A 24 -29.75 -35.75 6.91
CA THR A 24 -29.27 -36.28 8.24
C THR A 24 -28.30 -37.47 8.04
N GLU A 25 -27.03 -37.54 8.45
CA GLU A 25 -26.24 -37.19 9.65
C GLU A 25 -24.74 -37.20 9.23
N LYS A 26 -23.81 -36.37 9.73
CA LYS A 26 -23.01 -36.59 10.95
C LYS A 26 -22.12 -35.34 11.12
N LYS A 27 -22.37 -34.54 12.15
CA LYS A 27 -21.67 -34.57 13.45
C LYS A 27 -20.35 -33.78 13.43
N ALA A 28 -20.47 -32.54 13.88
CA ALA A 28 -19.41 -31.80 14.54
C ALA A 28 -19.09 -32.46 15.90
N GLU A 29 -17.81 -32.68 16.17
CA GLU A 29 -17.13 -32.91 17.46
C GLU A 29 -15.65 -33.16 17.06
N LYS A 30 -14.58 -32.67 17.69
CA LYS A 30 -14.38 -32.08 19.01
C LYS A 30 -12.96 -31.50 19.02
N VAL A 31 -12.79 -30.32 19.59
CA VAL A 31 -11.51 -29.81 20.08
C VAL A 31 -11.06 -30.67 21.26
N VAL A 32 -9.87 -31.27 21.26
CA VAL A 32 -9.07 -31.44 22.48
C VAL A 32 -7.57 -31.55 22.17
N LYS A 33 -6.78 -30.72 22.85
CA LYS A 33 -5.32 -30.70 22.99
C LYS A 33 -4.76 -32.06 23.44
N PRO A 34 -3.43 -32.27 23.31
CA PRO A 34 -2.68 -32.87 24.40
C PRO A 34 -1.72 -31.87 25.04
N VAL A 35 -1.81 -31.82 26.36
CA VAL A 35 -0.94 -31.07 27.27
C VAL A 35 0.27 -31.94 27.61
N LYS A 36 1.47 -31.36 27.41
CA LYS A 36 2.69 -31.40 28.25
C LYS A 36 3.15 -32.73 28.88
N VAL A 37 4.37 -33.14 28.52
CA VAL A 37 5.36 -33.83 29.37
C VAL A 37 6.72 -33.19 29.04
N GLU A 38 7.19 -32.21 29.82
CA GLU A 38 8.29 -32.32 30.79
C GLU A 38 9.66 -32.84 30.26
N LYS A 39 10.54 -31.87 30.00
CA LYS A 39 11.88 -31.67 30.59
C LYS A 39 12.95 -32.80 30.48
N ALA A 40 13.94 -32.55 29.63
CA ALA A 40 15.38 -32.86 29.84
C ALA A 40 16.19 -32.00 28.84
N GLU A 41 16.66 -30.84 29.25
CA GLU A 41 18.06 -30.58 29.64
C GLU A 41 19.12 -30.87 28.56
N LYS A 42 19.75 -29.75 28.13
CA LYS A 42 21.17 -29.60 27.84
C LYS A 42 21.72 -30.20 26.53
N ILE A 43 21.76 -29.37 25.48
CA ILE A 43 22.97 -29.26 24.65
C ILE A 43 23.29 -27.77 24.47
N GLU A 44 24.48 -27.44 24.95
CA GLU A 44 25.15 -26.16 24.94
C GLU A 44 25.53 -25.73 23.52
N LYS A 45 25.70 -24.41 23.35
CA LYS A 45 26.58 -23.77 22.37
C LYS A 45 26.49 -24.29 20.92
N VAL A 46 25.59 -23.68 20.17
CA VAL A 46 25.98 -23.17 18.85
C VAL A 46 25.62 -21.70 18.84
N GLU A 47 26.66 -20.87 18.84
CA GLU A 47 26.60 -19.43 18.67
C GLU A 47 25.63 -19.13 17.53
N LYS A 48 24.50 -18.51 17.89
CA LYS A 48 23.63 -17.87 16.90
C LYS A 48 24.44 -16.74 16.32
N VAL A 49 25.15 -17.02 15.22
CA VAL A 49 25.67 -16.05 14.27
C VAL A 49 24.62 -14.96 14.15
N ALA A 50 24.97 -13.77 14.61
CA ALA A 50 24.08 -12.63 14.69
C ALA A 50 23.47 -12.41 13.31
N LYS A 51 22.18 -12.78 13.16
CA LYS A 51 21.43 -12.51 11.93
C LYS A 51 21.57 -11.01 11.66
N PRO A 52 22.00 -10.60 10.45
CA PRO A 52 22.23 -9.19 10.16
C PRO A 52 20.95 -8.42 10.47
N LYS A 53 21.08 -7.38 11.32
CA LYS A 53 19.96 -6.52 11.68
C LYS A 53 19.40 -5.93 10.40
N LYS A 54 18.18 -6.33 10.04
CA LYS A 54 17.45 -5.78 8.89
C LYS A 54 17.41 -4.26 9.03
N VAL A 55 17.93 -3.56 8.03
CA VAL A 55 17.90 -2.08 7.99
C VAL A 55 16.43 -1.64 8.07
N LYS A 56 16.11 -0.77 9.01
CA LYS A 56 14.75 -0.22 9.14
C LYS A 56 14.46 0.65 7.92
N GLN A 57 13.50 0.24 7.09
CA GLN A 57 13.04 1.04 5.97
C GLN A 57 12.08 2.12 6.47
N VAL A 58 12.51 3.38 6.45
CA VAL A 58 11.64 4.54 6.72
C VAL A 58 10.94 4.93 5.41
N ARG A 59 9.61 5.08 5.47
CA ARG A 59 8.81 5.62 4.37
C ARG A 59 8.32 7.01 4.77
N ASP A 60 8.72 8.01 4.01
CA ASP A 60 8.24 9.39 4.16
C ASP A 60 7.40 9.77 2.94
N SER A 61 6.42 10.65 3.14
CA SER A 61 5.51 11.14 2.10
C SER A 61 5.58 12.66 2.06
N PHE A 62 5.85 13.19 0.87
CA PHE A 62 6.05 14.62 0.65
C PHE A 62 4.93 15.21 -0.19
N THR A 63 4.50 16.41 0.16
CA THR A 63 3.68 17.29 -0.68
C THR A 63 4.61 18.21 -1.45
N MET A 64 4.36 18.39 -2.75
CA MET A 64 5.20 19.17 -3.67
C MET A 64 4.29 19.88 -4.69
N PRO A 65 4.65 21.09 -5.19
CA PRO A 65 3.90 21.73 -6.26
C PRO A 65 3.90 20.88 -7.52
N GLU A 66 2.86 21.03 -8.34
CA GLU A 66 2.75 20.29 -9.61
C GLU A 66 3.94 20.54 -10.54
N ASN A 67 4.42 21.79 -10.61
CA ASN A 67 5.55 22.18 -11.45
C ASN A 67 6.83 21.42 -11.07
N GLU A 68 7.17 21.35 -9.79
CA GLU A 68 8.36 20.60 -9.32
C GLU A 68 8.19 19.10 -9.50
N TYR A 69 6.96 18.60 -9.36
CA TYR A 69 6.67 17.19 -9.60
C TYR A 69 6.84 16.80 -11.08
N ALA A 70 6.48 17.71 -12.00
CA ALA A 70 6.71 17.54 -13.43
C ALA A 70 8.21 17.45 -13.77
N VAL A 71 9.06 18.23 -13.10
CA VAL A 71 10.53 18.16 -13.27
C VAL A 71 11.04 16.76 -12.92
N LEU A 72 10.58 16.15 -11.82
CA LEU A 72 10.98 14.77 -11.48
C LEU A 72 10.57 13.77 -12.57
N ALA A 73 9.39 13.95 -13.18
CA ALA A 73 8.95 13.11 -14.28
C ALA A 73 9.79 13.31 -15.56
N GLN A 74 10.17 14.55 -15.87
CA GLN A 74 11.05 14.87 -17.00
C GLN A 74 12.42 14.25 -16.81
N VAL A 75 13.05 14.41 -15.64
CA VAL A 75 14.36 13.82 -15.33
C VAL A 75 14.29 12.30 -15.46
N LYS A 76 13.25 11.66 -14.91
CA LYS A 76 13.04 10.22 -15.06
C LYS A 76 12.97 9.81 -16.54
N LYS A 77 12.22 10.53 -17.37
CA LYS A 77 12.13 10.28 -18.81
C LYS A 77 13.48 10.44 -19.50
N SER A 78 14.28 11.45 -19.13
CA SER A 78 15.62 11.66 -19.68
C SER A 78 16.58 10.52 -19.32
N CYS A 79 16.54 10.03 -18.09
CA CYS A 79 17.33 8.86 -17.68
C CYS A 79 16.92 7.60 -18.46
N LEU A 80 15.62 7.37 -18.65
CA LEU A 80 15.13 6.25 -19.44
C LEU A 80 15.58 6.32 -20.90
N LYS A 81 15.56 7.52 -21.50
CA LYS A 81 16.09 7.74 -22.86
C LYS A 81 17.60 7.45 -22.95
N ALA A 82 18.33 7.69 -21.88
CA ALA A 82 19.75 7.34 -21.76
C ALA A 82 19.99 5.85 -21.41
N GLY A 83 18.94 5.02 -21.37
CA GLY A 83 19.03 3.59 -21.06
C GLY A 83 19.15 3.28 -19.56
N VAL A 84 18.97 4.27 -18.68
CA VAL A 84 19.04 4.10 -17.23
C VAL A 84 17.64 4.02 -16.64
N GLU A 85 17.28 2.85 -16.11
CA GLU A 85 16.01 2.66 -15.42
C GLU A 85 16.08 3.22 -13.99
N ILE A 86 15.27 4.23 -13.69
CA ILE A 86 15.29 4.92 -12.39
C ILE A 86 13.86 5.05 -11.83
N LYS A 87 13.69 4.72 -10.55
CA LYS A 87 12.42 4.95 -9.83
C LYS A 87 12.41 6.34 -9.19
N LYS A 88 11.21 6.86 -8.90
CA LYS A 88 11.06 8.15 -8.20
C LYS A 88 11.82 8.16 -6.86
N SER A 89 11.80 7.05 -6.12
CA SER A 89 12.56 6.92 -4.87
C SER A 89 14.07 7.04 -5.06
N ASP A 90 14.60 6.60 -6.19
CA ASP A 90 16.04 6.63 -6.46
C ASP A 90 16.48 8.05 -6.84
N LEU A 91 15.69 8.79 -7.63
CA LEU A 91 15.93 10.22 -7.88
C LEU A 91 16.00 11.03 -6.58
N LEU A 92 15.08 10.77 -5.64
CA LEU A 92 15.10 11.44 -4.34
C LEU A 92 16.35 11.09 -3.53
N ARG A 93 16.79 9.82 -3.55
CA ARG A 93 18.03 9.40 -2.88
C ARG A 93 19.27 10.04 -3.50
N ILE A 94 19.32 10.14 -4.83
CA ILE A 94 20.38 10.86 -5.55
C ILE A 94 20.40 12.33 -5.10
N GLY A 95 19.24 12.99 -5.04
CA GLY A 95 19.14 14.36 -4.53
C GLY A 95 19.70 14.52 -3.12
N VAL A 96 19.37 13.60 -2.20
CA VAL A 96 19.93 13.60 -0.82
C VAL A 96 21.46 13.42 -0.84
N SER A 97 21.98 12.52 -1.67
CA SER A 97 23.42 12.32 -1.83
C SER A 97 24.13 13.56 -2.39
N LEU A 98 23.49 14.31 -3.29
CA LEU A 98 24.02 15.57 -3.82
C LEU A 98 24.01 16.68 -2.75
N ILE A 99 22.92 16.81 -2.01
CA ILE A 99 22.76 17.80 -0.91
C ILE A 99 23.84 17.62 0.16
N LYS A 100 24.27 16.39 0.45
CA LYS A 100 25.34 16.10 1.41
C LYS A 100 26.66 16.82 1.07
N ASN A 101 26.91 17.08 -0.21
CA ASN A 101 28.17 17.64 -0.69
C ASN A 101 28.12 19.17 -0.85
N LEU A 102 26.96 19.80 -0.70
CA LEU A 102 26.78 21.25 -0.83
C LEU A 102 27.18 21.99 0.44
N LYS A 103 27.63 23.25 0.31
CA LYS A 103 27.93 24.10 1.48
C LYS A 103 26.65 24.70 2.06
N ILE A 104 26.66 25.02 3.35
CA ILE A 104 25.51 25.60 4.05
C ILE A 104 25.04 26.92 3.40
N ALA A 105 25.97 27.75 2.90
CA ALA A 105 25.61 28.99 2.19
C ALA A 105 24.78 28.69 0.94
N GLU A 106 25.25 27.78 0.09
CA GLU A 106 24.55 27.34 -1.14
C GLU A 106 23.16 26.77 -0.81
N LEU A 107 23.05 25.99 0.28
CA LEU A 107 21.77 25.45 0.73
C LEU A 107 20.78 26.55 1.16
N LYS A 108 21.26 27.62 1.80
CA LYS A 108 20.40 28.77 2.18
C LYS A 108 19.89 29.53 0.97
N ASP A 109 20.74 29.72 -0.03
CA ASP A 109 20.37 30.42 -1.27
C ASP A 109 19.31 29.62 -2.05
N ILE A 110 19.53 28.30 -2.19
CA ILE A 110 18.56 27.39 -2.81
C ILE A 110 17.25 27.39 -2.03
N LEU A 111 17.30 27.28 -0.69
CA LEU A 111 16.10 27.25 0.14
C LEU A 111 15.29 28.55 0.06
N SER A 112 15.96 29.70 -0.05
CA SER A 112 15.30 31.00 -0.19
C SER A 112 14.60 31.16 -1.55
N SER A 113 15.03 30.41 -2.56
CA SER A 113 14.43 30.40 -3.90
C SER A 113 13.20 29.49 -4.01
N LEU A 114 12.98 28.60 -3.03
CA LEU A 114 11.84 27.69 -3.03
C LEU A 114 10.56 28.44 -2.67
N THR A 115 9.49 28.19 -3.43
CA THR A 115 8.18 28.74 -3.08
C THR A 115 7.64 28.06 -1.81
N PRO A 116 7.21 28.83 -0.80
CA PRO A 116 6.72 28.25 0.44
C PRO A 116 5.43 27.46 0.19
N LEU A 117 5.50 26.15 0.42
CA LEU A 117 4.32 25.31 0.44
C LEU A 117 3.54 25.53 1.72
N LYS A 118 2.23 25.76 1.61
CA LYS A 118 1.34 25.74 2.78
C LYS A 118 1.12 24.29 3.22
N VAL A 119 2.09 23.78 3.96
CA VAL A 119 2.11 22.39 4.43
C VAL A 119 1.09 22.18 5.55
N GLY A 120 0.02 21.46 5.24
CA GLY A 120 -0.76 20.72 6.22
C GLY A 120 -0.36 19.25 6.11
N ARG A 121 0.48 18.74 7.01
CA ARG A 121 0.63 17.28 7.13
C ARG A 121 -0.77 16.77 7.54
N PRO A 122 -1.43 15.92 6.74
CA PRO A 122 -2.75 15.41 7.10
C PRO A 122 -2.65 14.81 8.50
N LYS A 123 -3.45 15.35 9.43
CA LYS A 123 -3.62 14.73 10.74
C LYS A 123 -4.27 13.38 10.46
N LYS A 124 -3.64 12.30 10.96
CA LYS A 124 -4.13 10.93 10.84
C LYS A 124 -5.61 10.83 11.14
#